data_AF-A0A9D1ASV0-F1
#
_entry.id   AF-A0A9D1ASV0-F1
#
_cell.length_a   1.000
_cell.length_b   1.000
_cell.length_c   1.000
_cell.angle_alpha   90.00
_cell.angle_beta   90.00
_cell.angle_gamma   90.00
#
_symmetry.space_group_name_H-M   'P 1'
#
loop_
_entity.id
_entity.type
_entity.pdbx_description
1 polymer ?
#
loop_
_entity_poly.entity_id
_entity_poly.type
_entity_poly.pdbx_seq_one_letter_code
_entity_poly.pdbx_strand_id
1 'polypeptide(L)'
;MAFDLEELQLAFQLHVIDLVVQDDAVTSDAEAAFLARVFPEAILHSRGFFDEGGRTERFQEAAVQALDVLPKVLSDEQKHTLLERCFEAAMVDDELRLGEASVVLMASRLLGVSDQVFEALLSKHRQADGLSVELLDRDEE
;
A
#
# COMPACT_ATOMS: atom_id res chain seq x y z
N MET A 1 4.52 -22.70 8.27
CA MET A 1 3.07 -22.49 8.43
C MET A 1 2.52 -21.99 7.10
N ALA A 2 1.31 -22.36 6.70
CA ALA A 2 0.70 -21.77 5.50
C ALA A 2 -0.10 -20.53 5.92
N PHE A 3 0.17 -19.39 5.30
CA PHE A 3 -0.64 -18.18 5.46
C PHE A 3 -1.93 -18.30 4.67
N ASP A 4 -3.03 -17.80 5.23
CA ASP A 4 -4.28 -17.69 4.47
C ASP A 4 -4.25 -16.48 3.51
N LEU A 5 -5.21 -16.41 2.58
CA LEU A 5 -5.22 -15.36 1.57
C LEU A 5 -5.45 -13.96 2.17
N GLU A 6 -6.17 -13.86 3.29
CA GLU A 6 -6.40 -12.58 3.97
C GLU A 6 -5.13 -12.11 4.69
N GLU A 7 -4.39 -13.02 5.31
CA GLU A 7 -3.08 -12.78 5.93
C GLU A 7 -2.09 -12.26 4.89
N LEU A 8 -2.07 -12.86 3.69
CA LEU A 8 -1.20 -12.41 2.60
C LEU A 8 -1.61 -11.03 2.08
N GLN A 9 -2.90 -10.77 1.88
CA GLN A 9 -3.39 -9.43 1.48
C GLN A 9 -3.08 -8.37 2.53
N LEU A 10 -3.25 -8.70 3.82
CA LEU A 10 -2.93 -7.80 4.92
C LEU A 10 -1.43 -7.52 5.01
N ALA A 11 -0.60 -8.57 4.91
CA ALA A 11 0.85 -8.43 4.91
C ALA A 11 1.35 -7.59 3.73
N PHE A 12 0.75 -7.77 2.55
CA PHE A 12 1.06 -6.95 1.38
C PHE A 12 0.73 -5.47 1.59
N GLN A 13 -0.49 -5.15 2.05
CA GLN A 13 -0.89 -3.76 2.33
C GLN A 13 0.04 -3.11 3.35
N LEU A 14 0.32 -3.81 4.44
CA LEU A 14 1.18 -3.32 5.51
C LEU A 14 2.63 -3.12 5.02
N HIS A 15 3.13 -4.00 4.15
CA HIS A 15 4.45 -3.84 3.53
C HIS A 15 4.52 -2.62 2.61
N VAL A 16 3.50 -2.40 1.77
CA VAL A 16 3.45 -1.22 0.90
C VAL A 16 3.42 0.06 1.72
N ILE A 17 2.66 0.08 2.81
CA ILE A 17 2.58 1.23 3.71
C ILE A 17 3.89 1.46 4.45
N ASP A 18 4.54 0.40 4.93
CA ASP A 18 5.86 0.53 5.56
C ASP A 18 6.88 1.17 4.57
N LEU A 19 6.72 0.98 3.26
CA LEU A 19 7.53 1.65 2.24
C LEU A 19 7.13 3.11 2.02
N VAL A 20 5.82 3.43 2.02
CA VAL A 20 5.32 4.82 1.96
C VAL A 20 5.86 5.63 3.14
N VAL A 21 5.71 5.09 4.34
CA VAL A 21 6.15 5.72 5.60
C VAL A 21 7.68 5.82 5.69
N GLN A 22 8.43 4.89 5.10
CA GLN A 22 9.90 4.99 5.05
C GLN A 22 10.40 6.06 4.08
N ASP A 23 9.66 6.33 3.01
CA ASP A 23 10.01 7.34 2.03
C ASP A 23 9.66 8.75 2.54
N ASP A 24 8.61 8.89 3.35
CA ASP A 24 8.32 10.14 4.06
C ASP A 24 9.17 10.29 5.33
N ALA A 25 10.01 11.32 5.38
CA ALA A 25 10.87 11.58 6.52
C ALA A 25 10.10 12.07 7.77
N VAL A 26 8.83 12.46 7.63
CA VAL A 26 7.98 12.94 8.72
C VAL A 26 6.55 12.43 8.55
N THR A 27 6.20 11.34 9.25
CA THR A 27 4.80 10.91 9.37
C THR A 27 4.00 11.93 10.17
N SER A 28 2.90 12.42 9.61
CA SER A 28 2.01 13.33 10.32
C SER A 28 1.18 12.61 11.40
N ASP A 29 0.69 13.33 12.42
CA ASP A 29 -0.21 12.76 13.43
C ASP A 29 -1.52 12.22 12.80
N ALA A 30 -1.94 12.80 11.66
CA ALA A 30 -3.12 12.38 10.91
C ALA A 30 -2.88 11.04 10.19
N GLU A 31 -1.72 10.88 9.55
CA GLU A 31 -1.28 9.60 8.97
C GLU A 31 -1.20 8.51 10.04
N ALA A 32 -0.53 8.78 11.17
CA ALA A 32 -0.42 7.82 12.26
C ALA A 32 -1.80 7.38 12.78
N ALA A 33 -2.73 8.33 12.96
CA ALA A 33 -4.10 8.03 13.40
C ALA A 33 -4.90 7.21 12.37
N PHE A 34 -4.73 7.49 11.08
CA PHE A 34 -5.35 6.71 10.01
C PHE A 34 -4.78 5.29 9.95
N LEU A 35 -3.45 5.15 10.02
CA LEU A 35 -2.78 3.86 10.01
C LEU A 35 -3.22 3.00 11.19
N ALA A 36 -3.35 3.59 12.39
CA ALA A 36 -3.90 2.90 13.55
C ALA A 36 -5.36 2.47 13.37
N ARG A 37 -6.14 3.20 12.55
CA ARG A 37 -7.54 2.87 12.23
C ARG A 37 -7.66 1.78 11.18
N VAL A 38 -6.83 1.80 10.12
CA VAL A 38 -6.88 0.83 9.02
C VAL A 38 -6.14 -0.47 9.39
N PHE A 39 -5.07 -0.36 10.18
CA PHE A 39 -4.31 -1.48 10.71
C PHE A 39 -4.31 -1.47 12.24
N PRO A 40 -5.46 -1.77 12.89
CA PRO A 40 -5.52 -1.83 14.35
C PRO A 40 -4.47 -2.80 14.89
N GLU A 41 -3.65 -2.33 15.83
CA GLU A 41 -2.60 -3.14 16.45
C GLU A 41 -3.14 -4.45 17.03
N ALA A 42 -4.35 -4.45 17.58
CA ALA A 42 -5.00 -5.66 18.08
C ALA A 42 -5.15 -6.74 16.98
N ILE A 43 -5.46 -6.36 15.74
CA ILE A 43 -5.55 -7.28 14.61
C ILE A 43 -4.14 -7.78 14.25
N LEU A 44 -3.16 -6.87 14.15
CA LEU A 44 -1.78 -7.24 13.83
C LEU A 44 -1.18 -8.18 14.87
N HIS A 45 -1.40 -7.93 16.16
CA HIS A 45 -1.02 -8.82 17.26
C HIS A 45 -1.73 -10.17 17.15
N SER A 46 -3.03 -10.19 16.86
CA SER A 46 -3.79 -11.45 16.75
C SER A 46 -3.31 -12.34 15.59
N ARG A 47 -2.80 -11.73 14.52
CA ARG A 47 -2.19 -12.42 13.36
C ARG A 47 -0.70 -12.73 13.57
N GLY A 48 -0.12 -12.27 14.69
CA GLY A 48 1.29 -12.42 15.01
C GLY A 48 2.20 -11.61 14.11
N PHE A 49 1.72 -10.53 13.50
CA PHE A 49 2.47 -9.63 12.60
C PHE A 49 3.12 -8.46 13.34
N PHE A 50 2.71 -8.23 14.60
CA PHE A 50 3.27 -7.19 15.45
C PHE A 50 3.43 -7.72 16.89
N ASP A 51 4.52 -7.32 17.55
CA ASP A 51 4.80 -7.59 18.95
C ASP A 51 5.46 -6.36 19.63
N GLU A 52 5.93 -6.51 20.87
CA GLU A 52 6.57 -5.43 21.63
C GLU A 52 7.82 -4.84 20.95
N GLY A 53 8.45 -5.59 20.04
CA GLY A 53 9.61 -5.16 19.24
C GLY A 53 9.27 -4.60 17.87
N GLY A 54 7.98 -4.56 17.49
CA GLY A 54 7.51 -4.07 16.20
C GLY A 54 7.06 -5.20 15.27
N ARG A 55 7.41 -5.09 13.99
CA ARG A 55 7.06 -6.10 12.97
C ARG A 55 7.79 -7.42 13.24
N THR A 56 7.05 -8.53 13.25
CA THR A 56 7.61 -9.85 13.55
C THR A 56 8.23 -10.52 12.32
N GLU A 57 9.02 -11.58 12.54
CA GLU A 57 9.51 -12.45 11.45
C GLU A 57 8.36 -13.08 10.67
N ARG A 58 7.27 -13.45 11.35
CA ARG A 58 6.05 -13.98 10.72
C ARG A 58 5.45 -12.99 9.71
N PHE A 59 5.45 -11.69 10.03
CA PHE A 59 5.03 -10.67 9.08
C PHE A 59 5.96 -10.62 7.86
N GLN A 60 7.28 -10.65 8.07
CA GLN A 60 8.25 -10.60 6.97
C GLN A 60 8.08 -11.80 6.03
N GLU A 61 7.92 -13.00 6.58
CA GLU A 61 7.62 -14.20 5.80
C GLU A 61 6.30 -14.08 5.02
N ALA A 62 5.24 -13.57 5.66
CA ALA A 62 3.94 -13.36 5.03
C ALA A 62 4.02 -12.33 3.89
N ALA A 63 4.76 -11.24 4.10
CA ALA A 63 4.95 -10.19 3.10
C ALA A 63 5.70 -10.74 1.88
N VAL A 64 6.82 -11.45 2.09
CA VAL A 64 7.58 -12.08 1.00
C VAL A 64 6.72 -13.10 0.25
N GLN A 65 5.96 -13.93 0.97
CA GLN A 65 5.08 -14.90 0.33
C GLN A 65 3.94 -14.21 -0.42
N ALA A 66 3.42 -13.09 0.07
CA ALA A 66 2.36 -12.34 -0.59
C ALA A 66 2.82 -11.81 -1.95
N LEU A 67 4.06 -11.36 -2.08
CA LEU A 67 4.65 -10.89 -3.34
C LEU A 67 4.68 -11.99 -4.41
N ASP A 68 4.86 -13.26 -4.04
CA ASP A 68 4.88 -14.37 -5.01
C ASP A 68 3.48 -14.96 -5.27
N VAL A 69 2.62 -14.99 -4.25
CA VAL A 69 1.34 -15.71 -4.30
C VAL A 69 0.19 -14.83 -4.80
N LEU A 70 0.06 -13.60 -4.29
CA LEU A 70 -1.07 -12.73 -4.63
C LEU A 70 -1.21 -12.44 -6.13
N PRO A 71 -0.12 -12.20 -6.89
CA PRO A 71 -0.23 -11.93 -8.32
C PRO A 71 -0.79 -13.11 -9.12
N LYS A 72 -0.61 -14.34 -8.62
CA LYS A 72 -1.02 -15.59 -9.27
C LYS A 72 -2.42 -16.05 -8.86
N VAL A 73 -2.84 -15.72 -7.64
CA VAL A 73 -4.08 -16.23 -7.03
C VAL A 73 -5.23 -15.23 -7.09
N LEU A 74 -4.95 -13.94 -6.98
CA LEU A 74 -5.99 -12.92 -7.02
C LEU A 74 -6.54 -12.74 -8.44
N SER A 75 -7.86 -12.53 -8.54
CA SER A 75 -8.48 -12.01 -9.76
C SER A 75 -8.06 -10.57 -10.01
N ASP A 76 -8.20 -10.09 -11.26
CA ASP A 76 -7.89 -8.70 -11.59
C ASP A 76 -8.70 -7.70 -10.76
N GLU A 77 -9.98 -8.01 -10.50
CA GLU A 77 -10.82 -7.21 -9.60
C GLU A 77 -10.26 -7.15 -8.16
N GLN A 78 -9.83 -8.29 -7.61
CA GLN A 78 -9.24 -8.35 -6.27
C GLN A 78 -7.91 -7.59 -6.20
N LYS A 79 -7.09 -7.67 -7.26
CA LYS A 79 -5.84 -6.89 -7.35
C LYS A 79 -6.12 -5.40 -7.39
N HIS A 80 -7.15 -4.97 -8.14
CA HIS A 80 -7.55 -3.57 -8.21
C HIS A 80 -8.04 -3.09 -6.84
N THR A 81 -8.91 -3.84 -6.16
CA THR A 81 -9.37 -3.48 -4.81
C THR A 81 -8.20 -3.41 -3.81
N LEU A 82 -7.24 -4.32 -3.91
CA LEU A 82 -6.06 -4.30 -3.04
C LEU A 82 -5.19 -3.07 -3.31
N LEU A 83 -5.01 -2.70 -4.58
CA LEU A 83 -4.28 -1.52 -5.01
C LEU A 83 -4.98 -0.22 -4.61
N GLU A 84 -6.31 -0.14 -4.76
CA GLU A 84 -7.13 0.99 -4.29
C GLU A 84 -6.94 1.23 -2.79
N ARG A 85 -6.95 0.18 -1.97
CA ARG A 85 -6.68 0.30 -0.53
C ARG A 85 -5.27 0.82 -0.22
N CYS A 86 -4.26 0.37 -0.97
CA CYS A 86 -2.90 0.87 -0.82
C CYS A 86 -2.81 2.35 -1.21
N PHE A 87 -3.52 2.75 -2.26
CA PHE A 87 -3.61 4.13 -2.70
C PHE A 87 -4.31 5.03 -1.68
N GLU A 88 -5.47 4.61 -1.16
CA GLU A 88 -6.19 5.32 -0.10
C GLU A 88 -5.34 5.50 1.16
N ALA A 89 -4.50 4.52 1.48
CA ALA A 89 -3.58 4.60 2.61
C ALA A 89 -2.36 5.50 2.35
N ALA A 90 -1.99 5.71 1.08
CA ALA A 90 -0.97 6.68 0.70
C ALA A 90 -1.53 8.11 0.63
N MET A 91 -2.84 8.26 0.36
CA MET A 91 -3.55 9.54 0.19
C MET A 91 -4.09 10.16 1.49
N VAL A 92 -3.55 9.76 2.64
CA VAL A 92 -4.22 10.03 3.92
C VAL A 92 -4.25 11.50 4.29
N ASP A 93 -3.26 12.28 3.84
CA ASP A 93 -3.17 13.73 4.05
C ASP A 93 -3.86 14.54 2.94
N ASP A 94 -4.69 13.89 2.11
CA ASP A 94 -5.33 14.44 0.91
C ASP A 94 -4.31 14.97 -0.14
N GLU A 95 -3.03 14.62 0.00
CA GLU A 95 -1.95 14.92 -0.94
C GLU A 95 -1.33 13.60 -1.44
N LEU A 96 -0.87 13.57 -2.70
CA LEU A 96 -0.07 12.45 -3.20
C LEU A 96 1.28 12.98 -3.60
N ARG A 97 2.30 12.67 -2.81
CA ARG A 97 3.67 13.04 -3.14
C ARG A 97 4.23 12.06 -4.16
N LEU A 98 5.26 12.51 -4.89
CA LEU A 98 5.95 11.70 -5.90
C LEU A 98 6.50 10.37 -5.35
N GLY A 99 7.01 10.41 -4.12
CA GLY A 99 7.51 9.24 -3.41
C GLY A 99 6.43 8.19 -3.21
N GLU A 100 5.30 8.61 -2.67
CA GLU A 100 4.13 7.79 -2.38
C GLU A 100 3.50 7.23 -3.66
N ALA A 101 3.35 8.07 -4.70
CA ALA A 101 2.90 7.64 -6.02
C ALA A 101 3.84 6.57 -6.62
N SER A 102 5.15 6.71 -6.42
CA SER A 102 6.14 5.73 -6.88
C SER A 102 6.03 4.41 -6.13
N VAL A 103 5.76 4.45 -4.83
CA VAL A 103 5.52 3.25 -4.01
C VAL A 103 4.23 2.53 -4.43
N VAL A 104 3.14 3.25 -4.69
CA VAL A 104 1.89 2.62 -5.17
C VAL A 104 2.05 2.06 -6.60
N LEU A 105 2.79 2.75 -7.48
CA LEU A 105 3.15 2.21 -8.80
C LEU A 105 4.01 0.94 -8.68
N MET A 106 4.94 0.90 -7.72
CA MET A 106 5.69 -0.32 -7.45
C MET A 106 4.75 -1.44 -6.96
N ALA A 107 3.80 -1.13 -6.07
CA ALA A 107 2.81 -2.09 -5.60
C ALA A 107 1.93 -2.65 -6.74
N SER A 108 1.53 -1.82 -7.72
CA SER A 108 0.78 -2.29 -8.89
C SER A 108 1.59 -3.30 -9.72
N ARG A 109 2.87 -3.01 -9.95
CA ARG A 109 3.80 -3.91 -10.66
C ARG A 109 4.03 -5.20 -9.91
N LEU A 110 4.17 -5.14 -8.58
CA LEU A 110 4.29 -6.32 -7.73
C LEU A 110 3.05 -7.21 -7.80
N LEU A 111 1.84 -6.63 -7.92
CA LEU A 111 0.58 -7.37 -8.11
C LEU A 111 0.37 -7.87 -9.55
N GLY A 112 1.24 -7.50 -10.48
CA GLY A 112 1.08 -7.80 -11.90
C GLY A 112 -0.08 -7.04 -12.55
N VAL A 113 -0.44 -5.89 -11.99
CA VAL A 113 -1.43 -4.95 -12.55
C VAL A 113 -0.71 -4.06 -13.57
N SER A 114 -1.38 -3.75 -14.69
CA SER A 114 -0.78 -2.93 -15.74
C SER A 114 -0.71 -1.45 -15.34
N ASP A 115 0.30 -0.74 -15.85
CA ASP A 115 0.47 0.70 -15.63
C ASP A 115 -0.78 1.50 -16.08
N GLN A 116 -1.53 1.02 -17.08
CA GLN A 116 -2.80 1.63 -17.53
C GLN A 116 -3.89 1.63 -16.46
N VAL A 117 -3.97 0.58 -15.64
CA VAL A 117 -4.94 0.52 -14.54
C VAL A 117 -4.55 1.52 -13.45
N PHE A 118 -3.25 1.62 -13.16
CA PHE A 118 -2.75 2.60 -12.20
C PHE A 118 -3.03 4.04 -12.65
N GLU A 119 -2.81 4.36 -13.94
CA GLU A 119 -3.17 5.66 -14.52
C GLU A 119 -4.68 5.95 -14.46
N ALA A 120 -5.52 4.93 -14.69
CA ALA A 120 -6.97 5.07 -14.54
C ALA A 120 -7.38 5.35 -13.09
N LEU A 121 -6.70 4.73 -12.12
CA LEU A 121 -6.90 4.94 -10.69
C LEU A 121 -6.51 6.37 -10.29
N LEU A 122 -5.35 6.85 -10.73
CA LEU A 122 -4.93 8.26 -10.55
C LEU A 122 -5.94 9.23 -11.17
N SER A 123 -6.43 8.93 -12.38
CA SER A 123 -7.37 9.79 -13.10
C SER A 123 -8.72 9.87 -12.38
N LYS A 124 -9.20 8.76 -11.81
CA LYS A 124 -10.43 8.68 -11.02
C LYS A 124 -10.35 9.56 -9.77
N HIS A 125 -9.25 9.49 -9.02
CA HIS A 125 -9.07 10.28 -7.80
C HIS A 125 -8.77 11.76 -8.05
N ARG A 126 -8.05 12.10 -9.14
CA ARG A 126 -7.91 13.51 -9.59
C ARG A 126 -9.26 14.20 -9.81
N GLN A 127 -10.23 13.49 -10.35
CA GLN A 127 -11.57 14.03 -10.63
C GLN A 127 -12.47 14.07 -9.38
N ALA A 128 -12.28 13.13 -8.46
CA ALA A 128 -13.11 13.01 -7.26
C ALA A 128 -12.68 13.98 -6.15
N ASP A 129 -11.37 14.12 -5.92
CA ASP A 129 -10.83 14.72 -4.69
C ASP A 129 -10.09 16.06 -4.93
N GLY A 130 -10.06 16.57 -6.19
CA GLY A 130 -9.36 17.83 -6.49
C GLY A 130 -7.84 17.75 -6.34
N LEU A 131 -7.32 16.54 -6.51
CA LEU A 131 -5.94 16.11 -6.23
C LEU A 131 -4.91 16.91 -7.04
N SER A 132 -4.06 17.67 -6.34
CA SER A 132 -2.85 18.28 -6.89
C SER A 132 -1.74 17.25 -6.89
N VAL A 133 -1.63 16.50 -7.97
CA VAL A 133 -0.48 15.63 -8.17
C VAL A 133 0.66 16.51 -8.71
N GLU A 134 1.63 16.87 -7.87
CA GLU A 134 2.93 17.39 -8.32
C GLU A 134 3.73 16.26 -9.00
N LEU A 135 3.20 15.71 -10.10
CA LEU A 135 3.99 14.90 -11.00
C LEU A 135 4.96 15.87 -11.66
N LEU A 136 6.26 15.73 -11.35
CA LEU A 136 7.35 16.39 -12.05
C LEU A 136 6.98 16.56 -13.52
N ASP A 137 6.76 17.81 -13.93
CA ASP A 137 7.19 18.26 -15.24
C ASP A 137 8.69 17.91 -15.29
N ARG A 138 8.98 16.69 -15.77
CA ARG A 138 10.27 16.42 -16.38
C ARG A 138 10.27 17.26 -17.63
N ASP A 139 10.72 18.50 -17.48
CA ASP A 139 11.36 19.23 -18.57
C ASP A 139 12.39 18.27 -19.16
N GLU A 140 12.03 17.67 -20.30
CA GLU A 140 12.97 17.03 -21.20
C GLU A 140 13.91 18.15 -21.68
N GLU A 141 15.16 18.12 -21.21
CA GLU A 141 16.29 18.83 -21.83
C GLU A 141 16.59 18.30 -23.24
#